data_AF-A0A5N7W9G2-F1
#
_entry.id   AF-A0A5N7W9G2-F1
#
_cell.length_a   1.000
_cell.length_b   1.000
_cell.length_c   1.000
_cell.angle_alpha   90.00
_cell.angle_beta   90.00
_cell.angle_gamma   90.00
#
_symmetry.space_group_name_H-M   'P 1'
#
loop_
_entity.id
_entity.type
_entity.pdbx_description
1 polymer ?
#
loop_
_entity_poly.entity_id
_entity_poly.type
_entity_poly.pdbx_seq_one_letter_code
_entity_poly.pdbx_strand_id
1 'polypeptide(L)'
;MKPEQFTILRGSVREPRRFDAAVEQVLAGVDSGSIRNVVLQDVKFTLSRIVDEAWKKHVSEPHFYAGKWQEQPEDVQALYDSISIMGLHDVIAASKKVAKSAATGPAVDAMRAYCAEVLPLSQAVASLKDKVVKGRAPSTGPAKPENPNKVVKTCPVCFRPIAVLRGTMAHHGYQRPGQGWQTASCPGIRFKPLEVSSEGLEWLIATLRERLAGLKYAHTNQATHPEYLMAKRTHSGKAEKITRDDPLWSRVFARHIAEIESEMGSLERELPMLDKKLTDWKPEVQAS
;
A
#
# COMPACT_ATOMS: atom_id res chain seq x y z
N MET A 1 8.49 14.25 27.27
CA MET A 1 7.21 13.51 27.33
C MET A 1 7.53 12.06 27.64
N LYS A 2 6.76 11.38 28.48
CA LYS A 2 6.93 9.95 28.84
C LYS A 2 5.56 9.26 28.90
N PRO A 3 5.46 7.94 28.66
CA PRO A 3 4.19 7.22 28.68
C PRO A 3 3.36 7.41 29.96
N GLU A 4 4.02 7.50 31.12
CA GLU A 4 3.37 7.63 32.43
C GLU A 4 2.64 8.97 32.63
N GLN A 5 2.96 9.97 31.80
CA GLN A 5 2.31 11.28 31.84
C GLN A 5 0.90 11.25 31.21
N PHE A 6 0.57 10.18 30.48
CA PHE A 6 -0.73 10.00 29.81
C PHE A 6 -1.65 9.12 30.65
N THR A 7 -2.02 9.59 31.83
CA THR A 7 -2.80 8.81 32.80
C THR A 7 -4.18 8.37 32.29
N ILE A 8 -4.89 9.23 31.55
CA ILE A 8 -6.20 8.94 30.96
C ILE A 8 -6.06 7.88 29.85
N LEU A 9 -5.12 8.09 28.91
CA LEU A 9 -4.93 7.13 27.83
C LEU A 9 -4.42 5.78 28.34
N ARG A 10 -3.42 5.81 29.22
CA ARG A 10 -2.80 4.61 29.78
C ARG A 10 -3.75 3.84 30.69
N GLY A 11 -4.64 4.51 31.42
CA GLY A 11 -5.70 3.91 32.22
C GLY A 11 -6.91 3.41 31.41
N SER A 12 -6.98 3.75 30.12
CA SER A 12 -8.03 3.29 29.20
C SER A 12 -7.72 1.93 28.57
N VAL A 13 -6.45 1.50 28.58
CA VAL A 13 -6.02 0.23 27.96
C VAL A 13 -5.88 -0.90 28.99
N ARG A 14 -6.25 -2.12 28.59
CA ARG A 14 -6.05 -3.32 29.42
C ARG A 14 -4.58 -3.73 29.53
N GLU A 15 -3.80 -3.48 28.47
CA GLU A 15 -2.37 -3.81 28.41
C GLU A 15 -1.56 -2.55 28.05
N PRO A 16 -0.97 -1.86 29.05
CA PRO A 16 -0.23 -0.62 28.82
C PRO A 16 1.00 -0.75 27.93
N ARG A 17 1.60 -1.95 27.84
CA ARG A 17 2.85 -2.17 27.09
C ARG A 17 2.78 -1.72 25.63
N ARG A 18 1.65 -1.96 24.96
CA ARG A 18 1.44 -1.55 23.56
C ARG A 18 1.30 -0.03 23.42
N PHE A 19 0.66 0.61 24.39
CA PHE A 19 0.57 2.07 24.45
C PHE A 19 1.96 2.67 24.72
N ASP A 20 2.65 2.19 25.75
CA ASP A 20 3.97 2.65 26.18
C ASP A 20 4.97 2.56 25.01
N ALA A 21 5.03 1.41 24.32
CA ALA A 21 5.88 1.23 23.14
C ALA A 21 5.53 2.17 21.98
N ALA A 22 4.24 2.44 21.73
CA ALA A 22 3.82 3.35 20.66
C ALA A 22 4.22 4.80 20.98
N VAL A 23 4.10 5.23 22.24
CA VAL A 23 4.55 6.55 22.68
C VAL A 23 6.08 6.66 22.57
N GLU A 24 6.83 5.66 23.03
CA GLU A 24 8.30 5.63 22.91
C GLU A 24 8.77 5.73 21.45
N GLN A 25 8.09 5.07 20.51
CA GLN A 25 8.39 5.17 19.08
C GLN A 25 8.15 6.57 18.51
N VAL A 26 7.09 7.27 18.97
CA VAL A 26 6.88 8.69 18.61
C VAL A 26 8.02 9.55 19.13
N LEU A 27 8.39 9.37 20.39
CA LEU A 27 9.45 10.16 21.04
C LEU A 27 10.80 9.94 20.35
N ALA A 28 11.19 8.69 20.11
CA ALA A 28 12.39 8.35 19.38
C ALA A 28 12.39 8.95 17.96
N GLY A 29 11.22 8.98 17.30
CA GLY A 29 11.08 9.62 15.99
C GLY A 29 11.25 11.14 16.03
N VAL A 30 10.72 11.79 17.06
CA VAL A 30 10.85 13.24 17.28
C VAL A 30 12.30 13.60 17.59
N ASP A 31 12.93 12.88 18.52
CA ASP A 31 14.31 13.11 18.96
C ASP A 31 15.32 12.90 17.84
N SER A 32 15.13 11.85 17.03
CA SER A 32 16.00 11.58 15.87
C SER A 32 15.68 12.45 14.65
N GLY A 33 14.60 13.22 14.67
CA GLY A 33 14.13 14.00 13.53
C GLY A 33 13.68 13.15 12.32
N SER A 34 13.44 11.85 12.50
CA SER A 34 13.01 10.96 11.43
C SER A 34 12.20 9.77 11.95
N ILE A 35 11.22 9.31 11.18
CA ILE A 35 10.48 8.07 11.50
C ILE A 35 10.23 7.25 10.24
N ARG A 36 10.36 5.92 10.35
CA ARG A 36 10.04 5.03 9.22
C ARG A 36 8.54 5.00 8.99
N ASN A 37 8.12 4.98 7.72
CA ASN A 37 6.68 4.97 7.38
C ASN A 37 5.92 3.81 8.05
N VAL A 38 6.51 2.61 8.06
CA VAL A 38 5.88 1.42 8.68
C VAL A 38 5.63 1.62 10.18
N VAL A 39 6.59 2.24 10.89
CA VAL A 39 6.47 2.54 12.32
C VAL A 39 5.42 3.62 12.54
N LEU A 40 5.45 4.70 11.76
CA LEU A 40 4.48 5.78 11.89
C LEU A 40 3.03 5.30 11.65
N GLN A 41 2.80 4.40 10.69
CA GLN A 41 1.47 3.84 10.43
C GLN A 41 1.00 2.96 11.59
N ASP A 42 1.86 2.10 12.13
CA ASP A 42 1.54 1.22 13.25
C ASP A 42 1.20 2.02 14.53
N VAL A 43 2.03 3.03 14.82
CA VAL A 43 1.81 3.99 15.90
C VAL A 43 0.47 4.73 15.72
N LYS A 44 0.21 5.27 14.52
CA LYS A 44 -1.03 6.00 14.25
C LYS A 44 -2.26 5.12 14.45
N PHE A 45 -2.21 3.89 13.95
CA PHE A 45 -3.30 2.94 14.11
C PHE A 45 -3.54 2.63 15.60
N THR A 46 -2.47 2.27 16.32
CA THR A 46 -2.55 1.91 17.75
C THR A 46 -3.05 3.08 18.59
N LEU A 47 -2.43 4.26 18.47
CA LEU A 47 -2.79 5.43 19.28
C LEU A 47 -4.16 5.98 18.92
N SER A 48 -4.58 5.97 17.65
CA SER A 48 -5.90 6.48 17.27
C SER A 48 -7.03 5.67 17.89
N ARG A 49 -6.90 4.34 17.93
CA ARG A 49 -7.89 3.48 18.60
C ARG A 49 -7.96 3.76 20.10
N ILE A 50 -6.81 3.93 20.75
CA ILE A 50 -6.74 4.22 22.20
C ILE A 50 -7.35 5.58 22.51
N VAL A 51 -7.08 6.59 21.69
CA VAL A 51 -7.64 7.95 21.82
C VAL A 51 -9.17 7.91 21.72
N ASP A 52 -9.71 7.26 20.68
CA ASP A 52 -11.17 7.09 20.51
C ASP A 52 -11.81 6.36 21.71
N GLU A 53 -11.24 5.23 22.14
CA GLU A 53 -11.72 4.49 23.31
C GLU A 53 -11.66 5.32 24.60
N ALA A 54 -10.57 6.06 24.82
CA ALA A 54 -10.41 6.91 25.99
C ALA A 54 -11.41 8.08 25.99
N TRP A 55 -11.69 8.69 24.84
CA TRP A 55 -12.71 9.74 24.72
C TRP A 55 -14.09 9.21 25.10
N LYS A 56 -14.46 8.03 24.57
CA LYS A 56 -15.73 7.38 24.92
C LYS A 56 -15.83 7.11 26.41
N LYS A 57 -14.82 6.49 27.00
CA LYS A 57 -14.80 6.08 28.41
C LYS A 57 -14.79 7.24 29.39
N HIS A 58 -14.05 8.32 29.08
CA HIS A 58 -13.81 9.41 30.03
C HIS A 58 -14.63 10.67 29.75
N VAL A 59 -15.22 10.80 28.57
CA VAL A 59 -16.03 11.98 28.19
C VAL A 59 -17.44 11.56 27.79
N SER A 60 -17.60 10.76 26.73
CA SER A 60 -18.92 10.49 26.16
C SER A 60 -19.83 9.68 27.09
N GLU A 61 -19.39 8.51 27.55
CA GLU A 61 -20.19 7.60 28.37
C GLU A 61 -20.58 8.19 29.74
N PRO A 62 -19.67 8.84 30.48
CA PRO A 62 -20.01 9.38 31.80
C PRO A 62 -20.99 10.55 31.74
N HIS A 63 -20.97 11.34 30.65
CA HIS A 63 -21.65 12.65 30.62
C HIS A 63 -22.77 12.78 29.58
N PHE A 64 -22.75 12.00 28.48
CA PHE A 64 -23.64 12.22 27.34
C PHE A 64 -24.47 10.99 26.97
N TYR A 65 -24.05 9.77 27.32
CA TYR A 65 -24.81 8.56 26.97
C TYR A 65 -25.82 8.17 28.06
N ALA A 66 -26.66 7.17 27.75
CA ALA A 66 -27.67 6.62 28.66
C ALA A 66 -28.66 7.67 29.21
N GLY A 67 -29.13 8.59 28.35
CA GLY A 67 -30.13 9.62 28.70
C GLY A 67 -29.54 10.90 29.30
N LYS A 68 -28.23 10.93 29.60
CA LYS A 68 -27.57 12.11 30.15
C LYS A 68 -27.41 13.26 29.17
N TRP A 69 -27.55 12.99 27.86
CA TRP A 69 -27.52 14.02 26.81
C TRP A 69 -28.51 15.15 27.10
N GLN A 70 -29.77 14.79 27.35
CA GLN A 70 -30.85 15.74 27.56
C GLN A 70 -30.71 16.53 28.86
N GLU A 71 -29.88 16.06 29.79
CA GLU A 71 -29.59 16.72 31.06
C GLU A 71 -28.48 17.79 30.93
N GLN A 72 -27.74 17.79 29.82
CA GLN A 72 -26.68 18.77 29.60
C GLN A 72 -27.26 20.14 29.17
N PRO A 73 -26.67 21.24 29.61
CA PRO A 73 -26.95 22.57 29.06
C PRO A 73 -26.75 22.62 27.53
N GLU A 74 -27.52 23.47 26.84
CA GLU A 74 -27.49 23.58 25.37
C GLU A 74 -26.11 23.96 24.82
N ASP A 75 -25.38 24.83 25.52
CA ASP A 75 -24.02 25.23 25.14
C ASP A 75 -22.99 24.08 25.29
N VAL A 76 -23.19 23.20 26.29
CA VAL A 76 -22.39 21.98 26.47
C VAL A 76 -22.71 20.95 25.39
N GLN A 77 -23.99 20.77 25.05
CA GLN A 77 -24.42 19.92 23.93
C GLN A 77 -23.82 20.38 22.61
N ALA A 78 -23.96 21.68 22.29
CA ALA A 78 -23.43 22.28 21.07
C ALA A 78 -21.90 22.14 20.98
N LEU A 79 -21.18 22.30 22.11
CA LEU A 79 -19.74 22.04 22.16
C LEU A 79 -19.42 20.58 21.82
N TYR A 80 -20.10 19.63 22.47
CA TYR A 80 -19.88 18.20 22.25
C TYR A 80 -20.15 17.79 20.80
N ASP A 81 -21.29 18.19 20.23
CA ASP A 81 -21.64 17.86 18.84
C ASP A 81 -20.67 18.48 17.82
N SER A 82 -20.02 19.59 18.18
CA SER A 82 -18.99 20.17 17.35
C SER A 82 -17.68 19.35 17.33
N ILE A 83 -17.49 18.40 18.25
CA ILE A 83 -16.26 17.63 18.42
C ILE A 83 -16.48 16.18 17.95
N SER A 84 -15.65 15.73 17.01
CA SER A 84 -15.58 14.34 16.61
C SER A 84 -14.16 13.83 16.83
N ILE A 85 -13.99 12.89 17.75
CA ILE A 85 -12.72 12.21 18.00
C ILE A 85 -12.83 10.81 17.42
N MET A 86 -12.23 10.58 16.24
CA MET A 86 -12.15 9.25 15.61
C MET A 86 -10.71 8.72 15.61
N GLY A 87 -9.73 9.59 15.83
CA GLY A 87 -8.34 9.21 16.01
C GLY A 87 -7.47 10.34 16.53
N LEU A 88 -6.17 10.05 16.66
CA LEU A 88 -5.22 10.93 17.35
C LEU A 88 -5.15 12.33 16.73
N HIS A 89 -5.28 12.45 15.41
CA HIS A 89 -5.20 13.72 14.69
C HIS A 89 -6.34 14.71 14.99
N ASP A 90 -7.52 14.22 15.39
CA ASP A 90 -8.70 15.06 15.65
C ASP A 90 -8.55 15.91 16.92
N VAL A 91 -7.71 15.42 17.85
CA VAL A 91 -7.46 16.04 19.16
C VAL A 91 -6.95 17.48 19.04
N ILE A 92 -6.18 17.81 17.99
CA ILE A 92 -5.70 19.19 17.77
C ILE A 92 -6.88 20.14 17.54
N ALA A 93 -7.85 19.72 16.72
CA ALA A 93 -9.03 20.54 16.44
C ALA A 93 -9.98 20.60 17.64
N ALA A 94 -10.19 19.47 18.32
CA ALA A 94 -11.00 19.40 19.53
C ALA A 94 -10.45 20.29 20.64
N SER A 95 -9.14 20.24 20.89
CA SER A 95 -8.48 21.07 21.91
C SER A 95 -8.71 22.57 21.67
N LYS A 96 -8.69 23.02 20.41
CA LYS A 96 -8.98 24.40 20.05
C LYS A 96 -10.44 24.78 20.31
N LYS A 97 -11.39 23.89 20.04
CA LYS A 97 -12.82 24.11 20.27
C LYS A 97 -13.12 24.20 21.77
N VAL A 98 -12.61 23.24 22.54
CA VAL A 98 -12.74 23.20 24.00
C VAL A 98 -12.12 24.44 24.65
N ALA A 99 -10.93 24.86 24.21
CA ALA A 99 -10.26 26.04 24.76
C ALA A 99 -10.98 27.37 24.45
N LYS A 100 -11.71 27.44 23.33
CA LYS A 100 -12.48 28.63 22.93
C LYS A 100 -13.89 28.68 23.54
N SER A 101 -14.37 27.57 24.08
CA SER A 101 -15.72 27.50 24.62
C SER A 101 -15.82 28.16 25.99
N ALA A 102 -16.86 28.96 26.18
CA ALA A 102 -17.24 29.52 27.47
C ALA A 102 -18.08 28.55 28.33
N ALA A 103 -18.49 27.41 27.77
CA ALA A 103 -19.27 26.40 28.50
C ALA A 103 -18.51 25.89 29.73
N THR A 104 -19.25 25.54 30.78
CA THR A 104 -18.69 25.09 32.05
C THR A 104 -19.41 23.85 32.57
N GLY A 105 -18.82 23.20 33.57
CA GLY A 105 -19.39 22.03 34.24
C GLY A 105 -18.60 20.75 33.99
N PRO A 106 -18.99 19.65 34.66
CA PRO A 106 -18.18 18.44 34.76
C PRO A 106 -17.85 17.81 33.40
N ALA A 107 -18.77 17.86 32.44
CA ALA A 107 -18.56 17.33 31.11
C ALA A 107 -17.47 18.11 30.34
N VAL A 108 -17.48 19.45 30.45
CA VAL A 108 -16.48 20.31 29.81
C VAL A 108 -15.12 20.16 30.51
N ASP A 109 -15.11 19.99 31.82
CA ASP A 109 -13.87 19.76 32.57
C ASP A 109 -13.22 18.42 32.17
N ALA A 110 -14.02 17.37 31.95
CA ALA A 110 -13.54 16.10 31.40
C ALA A 110 -12.95 16.28 29.99
N MET A 111 -13.62 17.05 29.11
CA MET A 111 -13.08 17.37 27.77
C MET A 111 -11.75 18.13 27.86
N ARG A 112 -11.64 19.12 28.76
CA ARG A 112 -10.43 19.91 28.99
C ARG A 112 -9.29 19.04 29.49
N ALA A 113 -9.53 18.21 30.50
CA ALA A 113 -8.54 17.29 31.05
C ALA A 113 -8.03 16.32 29.99
N TYR A 114 -8.95 15.71 29.24
CA TYR A 114 -8.60 14.83 28.12
C TYR A 114 -7.76 15.57 27.07
N CYS A 115 -8.22 16.72 26.57
CA CYS A 115 -7.51 17.45 25.52
C CYS A 115 -6.12 17.91 25.99
N ALA A 116 -5.99 18.39 27.23
CA ALA A 116 -4.72 18.82 27.80
C ALA A 116 -3.70 17.67 27.87
N GLU A 117 -4.14 16.46 28.24
CA GLU A 117 -3.26 15.30 28.31
C GLU A 117 -2.85 14.81 26.91
N VAL A 118 -3.79 14.72 25.96
CA VAL A 118 -3.57 14.05 24.67
C VAL A 118 -2.95 14.97 23.61
N LEU A 119 -3.18 16.30 23.70
CA LEU A 119 -2.72 17.26 22.70
C LEU A 119 -1.20 17.19 22.41
N PRO A 120 -0.31 17.12 23.41
CA PRO A 120 1.13 17.03 23.16
C PRO A 120 1.50 15.82 22.29
N LEU A 121 0.88 14.66 22.52
CA LEU A 121 1.13 13.45 21.73
C LEU A 121 0.63 13.60 20.28
N SER A 122 -0.55 14.20 20.11
CA SER A 122 -1.10 14.47 18.78
C SER A 122 -0.21 15.43 17.97
N GLN A 123 0.30 16.49 18.62
CA GLN A 123 1.25 17.43 18.01
C GLN A 123 2.58 16.76 17.66
N ALA A 124 3.10 15.89 18.54
CA ALA A 124 4.33 15.13 18.28
C ALA A 124 4.19 14.26 17.02
N VAL A 125 3.08 13.51 16.89
CA VAL A 125 2.82 12.69 15.69
C VAL A 125 2.62 13.57 14.44
N ALA A 126 1.95 14.71 14.56
CA ALA A 126 1.79 15.65 13.45
C ALA A 126 3.14 16.20 12.95
N SER A 127 4.07 16.49 13.87
CA SER A 127 5.41 16.99 13.58
C SER A 127 6.34 16.00 12.85
N LEU A 128 5.92 14.74 12.72
CA LEU A 128 6.67 13.69 12.04
C LEU A 128 6.23 13.48 10.58
N LYS A 129 5.15 14.14 10.13
CA LYS A 129 4.54 13.89 8.81
C LYS A 129 5.50 14.14 7.63
N ASP A 130 6.35 15.16 7.75
CA ASP A 130 7.36 15.57 6.78
C ASP A 130 8.72 14.88 7.00
N LYS A 131 8.86 14.12 8.08
CA LYS A 131 10.09 13.42 8.50
C LYS A 131 10.06 11.92 8.20
N VAL A 132 9.16 11.50 7.30
CA VAL A 132 8.89 10.09 7.02
C VAL A 132 9.92 9.51 6.06
N VAL A 133 10.67 8.53 6.54
CA VAL A 133 11.59 7.74 5.71
C VAL A 133 10.86 6.54 5.12
N LYS A 134 10.80 6.48 3.79
CA LYS A 134 10.20 5.35 3.04
C LYS A 134 11.20 4.20 2.90
N GLY A 135 10.70 2.99 2.72
CA GLY A 135 11.51 1.77 2.54
C GLY A 135 11.87 1.04 3.83
N ARG A 136 12.46 -0.14 3.69
CA ARG A 136 12.85 -1.00 4.82
C ARG A 136 14.01 -0.38 5.62
N ALA A 137 14.08 -0.70 6.90
CA ALA A 137 15.28 -0.41 7.68
C ALA A 137 16.50 -1.06 7.00
N PRO A 138 17.64 -0.37 6.91
CA PRO A 138 18.90 -0.98 6.48
C PRO A 138 19.20 -2.20 7.35
N SER A 139 19.84 -3.21 6.75
CA SER A 139 20.38 -4.32 7.53
C SER A 139 21.34 -3.78 8.59
N THR A 140 21.14 -4.18 9.85
CA THR A 140 22.02 -3.82 10.97
C THR A 140 23.30 -4.66 11.03
N GLY A 141 23.34 -5.77 10.29
CA GLY A 141 24.55 -6.57 10.11
C GLY A 141 25.55 -5.91 9.16
N PRO A 142 26.86 -6.24 9.26
CA PRO A 142 27.85 -5.79 8.31
C PRO A 142 27.40 -6.15 6.88
N ALA A 143 27.68 -5.26 5.93
CA ALA A 143 27.41 -5.53 4.52
C ALA A 143 28.05 -6.87 4.18
N LYS A 144 27.24 -7.81 3.65
CA LYS A 144 27.81 -9.08 3.19
C LYS A 144 28.88 -8.74 2.15
N PRO A 145 30.10 -9.28 2.26
CA PRO A 145 31.13 -9.03 1.28
C PRO A 145 30.57 -9.40 -0.10
N GLU A 146 30.78 -8.52 -1.08
CA GLU A 146 30.36 -8.80 -2.45
C GLU A 146 31.09 -10.05 -2.91
N ASN A 147 30.33 -11.08 -3.33
CA ASN A 147 30.93 -12.33 -3.76
C ASN A 147 31.79 -12.05 -5.00
N PRO A 148 33.13 -12.15 -4.92
CA PRO A 148 34.02 -11.84 -6.04
C PRO A 148 33.81 -12.78 -7.23
N ASN A 149 33.22 -13.97 -6.98
CA ASN A 149 32.91 -14.97 -7.98
C ASN A 149 31.46 -14.86 -8.50
N LYS A 150 30.77 -13.74 -8.26
CA LYS A 150 29.41 -13.51 -8.74
C LYS A 150 29.41 -13.37 -10.26
N VAL A 151 28.97 -14.43 -10.94
CA VAL A 151 28.71 -14.39 -12.37
C VAL A 151 27.37 -13.68 -12.61
N VAL A 152 27.40 -12.58 -13.36
CA VAL A 152 26.20 -11.85 -13.82
C VAL A 152 26.10 -12.01 -15.33
N LYS A 153 24.91 -12.39 -15.79
CA LYS A 153 24.61 -12.64 -17.20
C LYS A 153 23.21 -12.10 -17.55
N THR A 154 22.83 -12.15 -18.83
CA THR A 154 21.57 -11.60 -19.31
C THR A 154 20.44 -12.61 -19.14
N CYS A 155 19.36 -12.21 -18.47
CA CYS A 155 18.16 -13.03 -18.41
C CYS A 155 17.51 -13.13 -19.80
N PRO A 156 17.20 -14.34 -20.32
CA PRO A 156 16.69 -14.51 -21.68
C PRO A 156 15.25 -14.01 -21.88
N VAL A 157 14.55 -13.70 -20.78
CA VAL A 157 13.14 -13.25 -20.81
C VAL A 157 13.01 -11.75 -20.59
N CYS A 158 13.68 -11.20 -19.56
CA CYS A 158 13.55 -9.79 -19.21
C CYS A 158 14.72 -8.93 -19.68
N PHE A 159 15.76 -9.55 -20.26
CA PHE A 159 16.97 -8.92 -20.79
C PHE A 159 17.76 -8.06 -19.78
N ARG A 160 17.48 -8.19 -18.48
CA ARG A 160 18.25 -7.52 -17.44
C ARG A 160 19.50 -8.33 -17.05
N PRO A 161 20.57 -7.66 -16.59
CA PRO A 161 21.71 -8.32 -15.97
C PRO A 161 21.30 -8.88 -14.60
N ILE A 162 21.39 -10.20 -14.44
CA ILE A 162 20.99 -10.92 -13.22
C ILE A 162 22.10 -11.92 -12.85
N ALA A 163 22.30 -12.14 -11.56
CA ALA A 163 23.25 -13.14 -11.08
C ALA A 163 22.85 -14.55 -11.56
N VAL A 164 23.83 -15.37 -11.91
CA VAL A 164 23.63 -16.77 -12.26
C VAL A 164 23.83 -17.62 -11.02
N LEU A 165 22.86 -18.50 -10.73
CA LEU A 165 22.93 -19.45 -9.63
C LEU A 165 22.66 -20.84 -10.18
N ARG A 166 23.61 -21.77 -9.99
CA ARG A 166 23.47 -23.18 -10.41
C ARG A 166 23.12 -23.35 -11.90
N GLY A 167 23.68 -22.49 -12.75
CA GLY A 167 23.50 -22.56 -14.21
C GLY A 167 22.28 -21.83 -14.78
N THR A 168 21.39 -21.29 -13.94
CA THR A 168 20.22 -20.49 -14.38
C THR A 168 20.16 -19.13 -13.69
N MET A 169 19.21 -18.28 -14.07
CA MET A 169 19.08 -16.94 -13.48
C MET A 169 18.61 -17.03 -12.02
N ALA A 170 19.26 -16.28 -11.12
CA ALA A 170 18.81 -16.11 -9.75
C ALA A 170 17.38 -15.56 -9.70
N HIS A 171 16.64 -15.85 -8.63
CA HIS A 171 15.31 -15.28 -8.41
C HIS A 171 15.37 -13.74 -8.44
N HIS A 172 14.48 -13.15 -9.24
CA HIS A 172 14.35 -11.72 -9.39
C HIS A 172 12.92 -11.35 -9.78
N GLY A 173 12.49 -10.16 -9.35
CA GLY A 173 11.20 -9.62 -9.76
C GLY A 173 11.17 -9.36 -11.27
N TYR A 174 9.99 -9.52 -11.85
CA TYR A 174 9.72 -9.24 -13.25
C TYR A 174 8.69 -8.13 -13.35
N GLN A 175 9.14 -7.02 -13.94
CA GLN A 175 8.27 -5.97 -14.43
C GLN A 175 8.64 -5.77 -15.88
N ARG A 176 7.74 -6.18 -16.78
CA ARG A 176 7.91 -5.92 -18.21
C ARG A 176 7.59 -4.45 -18.47
N PRO A 177 8.49 -3.67 -19.09
CA PRO A 177 8.16 -2.31 -19.50
C PRO A 177 6.95 -2.30 -20.45
N GLY A 178 5.98 -1.42 -20.22
CA GLY A 178 4.75 -1.31 -21.03
C GLY A 178 3.60 -2.17 -20.51
N GLN A 179 2.95 -2.91 -21.43
CA GLN A 179 1.89 -3.86 -21.07
C GLN A 179 2.51 -5.20 -20.68
N GLY A 180 2.22 -5.66 -19.47
CA GLY A 180 2.69 -6.95 -18.96
C GLY A 180 2.18 -7.23 -17.56
N TRP A 181 2.30 -8.49 -17.14
CA TRP A 181 1.97 -8.90 -15.79
C TRP A 181 3.15 -8.66 -14.84
N GLN A 182 2.86 -8.20 -13.62
CA GLN A 182 3.81 -8.27 -12.52
C GLN A 182 3.71 -9.66 -11.91
N THR A 183 4.80 -10.43 -11.94
CA THR A 183 4.89 -11.72 -11.26
C THR A 183 5.82 -11.64 -10.05
N ALA A 184 5.59 -12.51 -9.07
CA ALA A 184 6.49 -12.66 -7.93
C ALA A 184 7.93 -13.05 -8.36
N SER A 185 8.08 -13.73 -9.50
CA SER A 185 9.38 -14.07 -10.08
C SER A 185 9.32 -14.09 -11.61
N CYS A 186 10.41 -13.70 -12.27
CA CYS A 186 10.55 -13.81 -13.72
C CYS A 186 10.50 -15.27 -14.19
N PRO A 187 9.80 -15.59 -15.29
CA PRO A 187 9.86 -16.91 -15.92
C PRO A 187 11.28 -17.34 -16.34
N GLY A 188 12.16 -16.35 -16.56
CA GLY A 188 13.56 -16.52 -16.96
C GLY A 188 14.44 -17.32 -15.98
N ILE A 189 14.01 -17.48 -14.72
CA ILE A 189 14.74 -18.28 -13.71
C ILE A 189 14.89 -19.77 -14.09
N ARG A 190 14.02 -20.25 -14.99
CA ARG A 190 13.97 -21.65 -15.43
C ARG A 190 14.95 -21.95 -16.54
N PHE A 191 15.56 -20.92 -17.13
CA PHE A 191 16.41 -21.03 -18.30
C PHE A 191 17.84 -20.64 -17.96
N LYS A 192 18.78 -21.18 -18.73
CA LYS A 192 20.17 -20.70 -18.72
C LYS A 192 20.22 -19.24 -19.18
N PRO A 193 21.28 -18.49 -18.84
CA PRO A 193 21.45 -17.14 -19.34
C PRO A 193 21.45 -17.09 -20.86
N LEU A 194 21.05 -15.95 -21.43
CA LEU A 194 20.95 -15.77 -22.88
C LEU A 194 22.29 -16.00 -23.57
N GLU A 195 23.40 -15.70 -22.92
CA GLU A 195 24.75 -15.96 -23.40
C GLU A 195 25.03 -17.47 -23.58
N VAL A 196 24.32 -18.34 -22.89
CA VAL A 196 24.55 -19.80 -22.86
C VAL A 196 23.52 -20.56 -23.69
N SER A 197 22.26 -20.12 -23.70
CA SER A 197 21.18 -20.79 -24.45
C SER A 197 20.09 -19.82 -24.89
N SER A 198 19.54 -20.07 -26.08
CA SER A 198 18.38 -19.37 -26.64
C SER A 198 17.03 -19.87 -26.10
N GLU A 199 16.99 -21.00 -25.39
CA GLU A 199 15.74 -21.67 -24.96
C GLU A 199 14.75 -20.72 -24.26
N GLY A 200 15.24 -19.82 -23.40
CA GLY A 200 14.38 -18.87 -22.71
C GLY A 200 13.81 -17.77 -23.61
N LEU A 201 14.53 -17.38 -24.66
CA LEU A 201 14.08 -16.42 -25.66
C LEU A 201 13.06 -17.06 -26.61
N GLU A 202 13.32 -18.30 -27.03
CA GLU A 202 12.37 -19.11 -27.83
C GLU A 202 11.05 -19.31 -27.07
N TRP A 203 11.13 -19.68 -25.79
CA TRP A 203 9.96 -19.83 -24.93
C TRP A 203 9.17 -18.51 -24.82
N LEU A 204 9.86 -17.38 -24.65
CA LEU A 204 9.22 -16.06 -24.60
C LEU A 204 8.48 -15.78 -25.91
N ILE A 205 9.13 -15.96 -27.05
CA ILE A 205 8.54 -15.72 -28.37
C ILE A 205 7.29 -16.60 -28.57
N ALA A 206 7.39 -17.90 -28.25
CA ALA A 206 6.27 -18.82 -28.36
C ALA A 206 5.09 -18.39 -27.48
N THR A 207 5.36 -18.02 -26.22
CA THR A 207 4.34 -17.54 -25.27
C THR A 207 3.64 -16.27 -25.77
N LEU A 208 4.40 -15.32 -26.31
CA LEU A 208 3.84 -14.07 -26.84
C LEU A 208 3.05 -14.28 -28.14
N ARG A 209 3.47 -15.22 -28.99
CA ARG A 209 2.71 -15.61 -30.19
C ARG A 209 1.39 -16.28 -29.83
N GLU A 210 1.38 -17.18 -28.85
CA GLU A 210 0.16 -17.80 -28.34
C GLU A 210 -0.79 -16.74 -27.78
N ARG A 211 -0.28 -15.79 -26.99
CA ARG A 211 -1.06 -14.65 -26.49
C ARG A 211 -1.65 -13.82 -27.64
N LEU A 212 -0.85 -13.47 -28.64
CA LEU A 212 -1.33 -12.73 -29.81
C LEU A 212 -2.41 -13.49 -30.59
N ALA A 213 -2.25 -14.79 -30.78
CA ALA A 213 -3.26 -15.63 -31.43
C ALA A 213 -4.59 -15.64 -30.65
N GLY A 214 -4.52 -15.76 -29.32
CA GLY A 214 -5.69 -15.67 -28.46
C GLY A 214 -6.40 -14.31 -28.54
N LEU A 215 -5.64 -13.22 -28.59
CA LEU A 215 -6.19 -11.87 -28.75
C LEU A 215 -6.86 -11.67 -30.13
N LYS A 216 -6.22 -12.15 -31.21
CA LYS A 216 -6.80 -12.13 -32.56
C LYS A 216 -8.10 -12.93 -32.64
N TYR A 217 -8.13 -14.09 -32.02
CA TYR A 217 -9.35 -14.89 -31.90
C TYR A 217 -10.44 -14.13 -31.13
N ALA A 218 -10.12 -13.55 -29.97
CA ALA A 218 -11.08 -12.78 -29.17
C ALA A 218 -11.63 -11.56 -29.92
N HIS A 219 -10.77 -10.82 -30.62
CA HIS A 219 -11.16 -9.67 -31.44
C HIS A 219 -12.05 -10.07 -32.63
N THR A 220 -11.72 -11.16 -33.32
CA THR A 220 -12.53 -11.69 -34.44
C THR A 220 -13.90 -12.15 -33.97
N ASN A 221 -14.00 -12.76 -32.79
CA ASN A 221 -15.23 -13.29 -32.21
C ASN A 221 -15.91 -12.32 -31.24
N GLN A 222 -15.56 -11.03 -31.29
CA GLN A 222 -16.04 -10.03 -30.33
C GLN A 222 -17.57 -9.84 -30.37
N ALA A 223 -18.19 -10.16 -31.51
CA ALA A 223 -19.64 -10.07 -31.68
C ALA A 223 -20.40 -11.00 -30.71
N THR A 224 -19.84 -12.17 -30.39
CA THR A 224 -20.48 -13.19 -29.54
C THR A 224 -19.75 -13.42 -28.22
N HIS A 225 -18.47 -13.06 -28.11
CA HIS A 225 -17.67 -13.22 -26.89
C HIS A 225 -16.94 -11.92 -26.50
N PRO A 226 -16.68 -11.71 -25.19
CA PRO A 226 -17.16 -12.52 -24.07
C PRO A 226 -18.66 -12.26 -23.76
N GLU A 227 -19.31 -13.20 -23.08
CA GLU A 227 -20.71 -13.05 -22.62
C GLU A 227 -20.84 -12.08 -21.44
N TYR A 228 -19.74 -11.84 -20.73
CA TYR A 228 -19.65 -10.91 -19.63
C TYR A 228 -18.23 -10.36 -19.46
N LEU A 229 -18.12 -9.24 -18.76
CA LEU A 229 -16.85 -8.63 -18.35
C LEU A 229 -16.89 -8.31 -16.86
N MET A 230 -15.76 -8.48 -16.18
CA MET A 230 -15.62 -8.04 -14.79
C MET A 230 -15.26 -6.56 -14.75
N ALA A 231 -16.13 -5.73 -14.18
CA ALA A 231 -15.88 -4.30 -14.07
C ALA A 231 -16.46 -3.71 -12.80
N LYS A 232 -15.85 -2.62 -12.32
CA LYS A 232 -16.39 -1.84 -11.20
C LYS A 232 -17.39 -0.82 -11.71
N ARG A 233 -18.54 -0.69 -11.04
CA ARG A 233 -19.52 0.38 -11.35
C ARG A 233 -19.05 1.75 -10.87
N THR A 234 -18.34 1.79 -9.74
CA THR A 234 -17.80 3.01 -9.12
C THR A 234 -16.29 2.85 -8.87
N HIS A 235 -15.58 3.97 -8.66
CA HIS A 235 -14.13 3.97 -8.44
C HIS A 235 -13.71 3.10 -7.23
N SER A 236 -14.47 3.18 -6.13
CA SER A 236 -14.24 2.44 -4.88
C SER A 236 -15.00 1.10 -4.82
N GLY A 237 -15.83 0.78 -5.82
CA GLY A 237 -16.65 -0.42 -5.85
C GLY A 237 -15.85 -1.72 -6.03
N LYS A 238 -16.52 -2.84 -5.75
CA LYS A 238 -16.00 -4.18 -6.08
C LYS A 238 -16.18 -4.45 -7.57
N ALA A 239 -15.37 -5.35 -8.12
CA ALA A 239 -15.55 -5.80 -9.50
C ALA A 239 -16.77 -6.73 -9.56
N GLU A 240 -17.68 -6.45 -10.48
CA GLU A 240 -18.93 -7.18 -10.68
C GLU A 240 -18.98 -7.74 -12.10
N LYS A 241 -19.78 -8.79 -12.29
CA LYS A 241 -20.08 -9.37 -13.61
C LYS A 241 -21.06 -8.46 -14.35
N ILE A 242 -20.61 -7.87 -15.46
CA ILE A 242 -21.43 -7.05 -16.37
C ILE A 242 -21.73 -7.91 -17.61
N THR A 243 -23.00 -8.24 -17.84
CA THR A 243 -23.47 -9.01 -19.01
C THR A 243 -23.85 -8.10 -20.17
N ARG A 244 -24.11 -8.68 -21.36
CA ARG A 244 -24.47 -7.94 -22.58
C ARG A 244 -25.72 -7.07 -22.46
N ASP A 245 -26.67 -7.47 -21.61
CA ASP A 245 -27.93 -6.75 -21.39
C ASP A 245 -27.81 -5.60 -20.37
N ASP A 246 -26.65 -5.46 -19.71
CA ASP A 246 -26.43 -4.40 -18.72
C ASP A 246 -26.24 -3.04 -19.40
N PRO A 247 -26.84 -1.95 -18.90
CA PRO A 247 -26.65 -0.60 -19.46
C PRO A 247 -25.19 -0.14 -19.53
N LEU A 248 -24.30 -0.68 -18.69
CA LEU A 248 -22.87 -0.36 -18.71
C LEU A 248 -22.08 -1.16 -19.75
N TRP A 249 -22.70 -2.17 -20.38
CA TRP A 249 -22.03 -3.10 -21.30
C TRP A 249 -21.27 -2.35 -22.40
N SER A 250 -21.93 -1.48 -23.16
CA SER A 250 -21.33 -0.81 -24.31
C SER A 250 -20.04 -0.05 -23.94
N ARG A 251 -20.02 0.59 -22.77
CA ARG A 251 -18.85 1.32 -22.28
C ARG A 251 -17.72 0.38 -21.84
N VAL A 252 -18.04 -0.67 -21.08
CA VAL A 252 -17.06 -1.63 -20.57
C VAL A 252 -16.48 -2.46 -21.71
N PHE A 253 -17.33 -2.86 -22.66
CA PHE A 253 -16.95 -3.59 -23.85
C PHE A 253 -16.07 -2.76 -24.78
N ALA A 254 -16.42 -1.50 -25.07
CA ALA A 254 -15.57 -0.61 -25.87
C ALA A 254 -14.16 -0.46 -25.27
N ARG A 255 -14.07 -0.32 -23.94
CA ARG A 255 -12.76 -0.30 -23.24
C ARG A 255 -12.02 -1.63 -23.41
N HIS A 256 -12.71 -2.75 -23.25
CA HIS A 256 -12.12 -4.08 -23.42
C HIS A 256 -11.56 -4.30 -24.84
N ILE A 257 -12.28 -3.87 -25.88
CA ILE A 257 -11.80 -3.94 -27.25
C ILE A 257 -10.59 -3.04 -27.46
N ALA A 258 -10.61 -1.81 -26.94
CA ALA A 258 -9.44 -0.93 -27.00
C ALA A 258 -8.22 -1.52 -26.28
N GLU A 259 -8.41 -2.22 -25.15
CA GLU A 259 -7.35 -2.95 -24.45
C GLU A 259 -6.78 -4.10 -25.31
N ILE A 260 -7.63 -4.90 -25.94
CA ILE A 260 -7.24 -5.98 -26.86
C ILE A 260 -6.44 -5.42 -28.04
N GLU A 261 -6.94 -4.39 -28.71
CA GLU A 261 -6.29 -3.77 -29.87
C GLU A 261 -4.93 -3.16 -29.51
N SER A 262 -4.86 -2.50 -28.35
CA SER A 262 -3.61 -1.94 -27.83
C SER A 262 -2.57 -3.04 -27.52
N GLU A 263 -2.99 -4.15 -26.92
CA GLU A 263 -2.12 -5.28 -26.62
C GLU A 263 -1.64 -5.97 -27.91
N MET A 264 -2.56 -6.24 -28.84
CA MET A 264 -2.25 -6.79 -30.17
C MET A 264 -1.21 -5.94 -30.88
N GLY A 265 -1.44 -4.64 -31.03
CA GLY A 265 -0.50 -3.74 -31.70
C GLY A 265 0.86 -3.68 -31.01
N SER A 266 0.91 -3.85 -29.69
CA SER A 266 2.18 -3.91 -28.95
C SER A 266 2.94 -5.20 -29.22
N LEU A 267 2.27 -6.35 -29.20
CA LEU A 267 2.87 -7.65 -29.51
C LEU A 267 3.33 -7.74 -30.97
N GLU A 268 2.57 -7.18 -31.90
CA GLU A 268 2.93 -7.15 -33.33
C GLU A 268 4.17 -6.29 -33.61
N ARG A 269 4.43 -5.26 -32.81
CA ARG A 269 5.68 -4.49 -32.89
C ARG A 269 6.86 -5.20 -32.24
N GLU A 270 6.61 -5.95 -31.18
CA GLU A 270 7.68 -6.54 -30.38
C GLU A 270 8.18 -7.88 -30.87
N LEU A 271 7.29 -8.76 -31.32
CA LEU A 271 7.66 -10.08 -31.83
C LEU A 271 8.74 -10.01 -32.93
N PRO A 272 8.67 -9.10 -33.93
CA PRO A 272 9.73 -8.96 -34.92
C PRO A 272 11.10 -8.59 -34.33
N MET A 273 11.14 -7.77 -33.27
CA MET A 273 12.40 -7.42 -32.60
C MET A 273 12.99 -8.62 -31.86
N LEU A 274 12.13 -9.43 -31.23
CA LEU A 274 12.56 -10.65 -30.54
C LEU A 274 13.00 -11.73 -31.53
N ASP A 275 12.29 -11.91 -32.63
CA ASP A 275 12.66 -12.83 -33.72
C ASP A 275 14.00 -12.45 -34.35
N LYS A 276 14.22 -11.14 -34.59
CA LYS A 276 15.52 -10.63 -35.02
C LYS A 276 16.60 -10.93 -33.99
N LYS A 277 16.35 -10.67 -32.71
CA LYS A 277 17.29 -10.97 -31.63
C LYS A 277 17.64 -12.46 -31.55
N LEU A 278 16.67 -13.35 -31.76
CA LEU A 278 16.88 -14.80 -31.80
C LEU A 278 17.68 -15.22 -33.04
N THR A 279 17.40 -14.62 -34.19
CA THR A 279 18.10 -14.90 -35.45
C THR A 279 19.57 -14.43 -35.40
N ASP A 280 19.80 -13.26 -34.82
CA ASP A 280 21.13 -12.67 -34.67
C ASP A 280 21.90 -13.30 -33.48
N TRP A 281 21.25 -14.14 -32.67
CA TRP A 281 21.83 -14.73 -31.48
C TRP A 281 22.91 -15.76 -31.82
N LYS A 282 23.99 -15.71 -31.05
CA LYS A 282 25.06 -16.71 -31.05
C LYS A 282 25.44 -17.01 -29.61
N PRO A 283 25.66 -18.28 -29.24
CA PRO A 283 26.13 -18.62 -27.90
C PRO A 283 27.52 -18.03 -27.69
N GLU A 284 27.81 -17.61 -26.46
CA GLU A 284 29.19 -17.36 -26.05
C GLU A 284 29.95 -18.69 -26.11
N VAL A 285 31.09 -18.69 -26.78
CA VAL A 285 31.98 -19.85 -26.82
C VAL A 285 32.44 -20.10 -25.38
N GLN A 286 32.03 -21.23 -24.81
CA GLN A 286 32.58 -21.67 -23.52
C GLN A 286 34.05 -21.99 -23.78
N ALA A 287 34.96 -21.24 -23.16
CA ALA A 287 36.35 -21.64 -23.07
C ALA A 287 36.38 -22.99 -22.33
N SER A 288 36.85 -24.03 -23.04
CA SER A 288 37.04 -25.39 -22.55
C SER A 288 37.92 -25.44 -21.31
#